data_AF-A0A1F6ZMM1-F1
#
_entry.id   AF-A0A1F6ZMM1-F1
#
_cell.length_a   1.000
_cell.length_b   1.000
_cell.length_c   1.000
_cell.angle_alpha   90.00
_cell.angle_beta   90.00
_cell.angle_gamma   90.00
#
_symmetry.space_group_name_H-M   'P 1'
#
loop_
_entity.id
_entity.type
_entity.pdbx_description
1 polymer ?
#
loop_
_entity_poly.entity_id
_entity_poly.type
_entity_poly.pdbx_seq_one_letter_code
_entity_poly.pdbx_strand_id
1 'polypeptide(L)'
;MAKEFQLIKKFGENLLTRNSLASYFNEAINNAKEEEVVINFKGIKFISRSCAAEYIKLKEESNKKIIEKNMSKEVKAMFNVIVNQLKNSNFNLRKKLVI
;
A
#
# COMPACT_ATOMS: atom_id res chain seq x y z
N MET A 1 -1.71 17.92 -10.73
CA MET A 1 -0.79 16.83 -11.14
C MET A 1 -0.62 15.91 -9.94
N ALA A 2 -0.65 14.59 -10.13
CA ALA A 2 -0.51 13.65 -9.01
C ALA A 2 0.93 13.64 -8.48
N LYS A 3 1.10 13.56 -7.16
CA LYS A 3 2.43 13.44 -6.53
C LYS A 3 2.85 11.99 -6.46
N GLU A 4 4.08 11.69 -6.89
CA GLU A 4 4.61 10.33 -6.89
C GLU A 4 5.57 10.08 -5.73
N PHE A 5 5.32 9.00 -4.98
CA PHE A 5 6.13 8.54 -3.86
C PHE A 5 6.91 7.28 -4.24
N GLN A 6 8.24 7.39 -4.25
CA GLN A 6 9.14 6.26 -4.52
C GLN A 6 9.39 5.49 -3.22
N LEU A 7 8.77 4.33 -3.04
CA LEU A 7 8.91 3.56 -1.80
C LEU A 7 10.36 3.13 -1.55
N ILE A 8 11.10 2.82 -2.61
CA ILE A 8 12.51 2.41 -2.50
C ILE A 8 13.38 3.47 -1.83
N LYS A 9 13.09 4.77 -2.01
CA LYS A 9 13.85 5.84 -1.38
C LYS A 9 13.70 5.88 0.14
N LYS A 10 12.59 5.33 0.67
CA LYS A 10 12.31 5.32 2.11
C LYS A 10 12.62 3.97 2.75
N PHE A 11 12.37 2.87 2.04
CA PHE A 11 12.40 1.51 2.61
C PHE A 11 13.49 0.61 2.02
N GLY A 12 14.25 1.07 1.02
CA GLY A 12 15.12 0.19 0.25
C GLY A 12 14.32 -0.86 -0.52
N GLU A 13 14.89 -2.03 -0.75
CA GLU A 13 14.24 -3.09 -1.54
C GLU A 13 13.15 -3.85 -0.77
N ASN A 14 13.08 -3.71 0.56
CA ASN A 14 12.28 -4.56 1.44
C ASN A 14 11.38 -3.75 2.39
N LEU A 15 10.07 -3.91 2.28
CA LEU A 15 9.09 -3.36 3.21
C LEU A 15 8.83 -4.36 4.35
N LEU A 16 9.54 -4.18 5.46
CA LEU A 16 9.57 -5.15 6.56
C LEU A 16 8.62 -4.81 7.71
N THR A 17 8.64 -3.55 8.17
CA THR A 17 7.97 -3.17 9.43
C THR A 17 6.69 -2.39 9.21
N ARG A 18 5.61 -2.85 9.85
CA ARG A 18 4.30 -2.20 9.82
C ARG A 18 4.37 -0.73 10.27
N ASN A 19 5.04 -0.49 11.40
CA ASN A 19 5.06 0.83 12.02
C ASN A 19 5.80 1.86 11.16
N SER A 20 6.90 1.47 10.49
CA SER A 20 7.59 2.39 9.57
C SER A 20 6.75 2.75 8.36
N LEU A 21 5.97 1.80 7.84
CA LEU A 21 5.06 2.04 6.74
C LEU A 21 3.93 2.99 7.17
N ALA A 22 3.29 2.72 8.32
CA ALA A 22 2.19 3.53 8.81
C ALA A 22 2.60 4.98 9.11
N SER A 23 3.75 5.18 9.77
CA SER A 23 4.30 6.52 10.01
C SER A 23 4.55 7.25 8.70
N TYR A 24 5.26 6.64 7.75
CA TYR A 24 5.52 7.26 6.44
C TYR A 24 4.24 7.58 5.67
N PHE A 25 3.27 6.68 5.68
CA PHE A 25 2.01 6.86 4.97
C PHE A 25 1.24 8.05 5.53
N ASN A 26 1.14 8.17 6.85
CA ASN A 26 0.45 9.29 7.49
C ASN A 26 1.20 10.61 7.29
N GLU A 27 2.51 10.61 7.53
CA GLU A 27 3.33 11.83 7.50
C GLU A 27 3.53 12.38 6.08
N ALA A 28 3.63 11.50 5.08
CA ALA A 28 3.98 11.90 3.71
C ALA A 28 2.83 11.75 2.71
N ILE A 29 2.11 10.63 2.73
CA ILE A 29 1.11 10.30 1.70
C ILE A 29 -0.22 10.97 2.02
N ASN A 30 -0.76 10.77 3.23
CA ASN A 30 -2.04 11.37 3.64
C ASN A 30 -1.96 12.89 3.75
N ASN A 31 -0.80 13.43 4.18
CA ASN A 31 -0.56 14.86 4.27
C ASN A 31 -0.14 15.53 2.95
N ALA A 32 -0.07 14.78 1.83
CA ALA A 32 0.16 15.37 0.52
C ALA A 32 -0.93 16.40 0.20
N LYS A 33 -0.59 17.49 -0.50
CA LYS A 33 -1.60 18.50 -0.89
C LYS A 33 -2.49 17.97 -2.01
N GLU A 34 -1.94 17.09 -2.82
CA GLU A 34 -2.60 16.47 -3.97
C GLU A 34 -3.67 15.47 -3.53
N GLU A 35 -4.83 15.52 -4.15
CA GLU A 35 -5.91 14.54 -3.91
C GLU A 35 -5.56 13.16 -4.49
N GLU A 36 -4.87 13.16 -5.63
CA GLU A 36 -4.37 11.95 -6.28
C GLU A 36 -2.87 11.79 -6.04
N VAL A 37 -2.48 10.60 -5.61
CA VAL A 37 -1.08 10.24 -5.34
C VAL A 37 -0.73 8.92 -6.00
N VAL A 38 0.52 8.82 -6.45
CA VAL A 38 1.06 7.61 -7.08
C VAL A 38 2.04 6.96 -6.11
N ILE A 39 1.81 5.70 -5.77
CA ILE A 39 2.74 4.91 -4.96
C ILE A 39 3.53 4.00 -5.89
N ASN A 40 4.82 4.31 -6.05
CA ASN A 40 5.70 3.59 -6.95
C ASN A 40 6.52 2.54 -6.20
N PHE A 41 6.25 1.27 -6.53
CA PHE A 41 6.90 0.08 -5.98
C PHE A 41 8.14 -0.34 -6.77
N LYS A 42 8.61 0.47 -7.74
CA LYS A 42 9.80 0.15 -8.54
C LYS A 42 11.01 -0.09 -7.62
N GLY A 43 11.62 -1.27 -7.77
CA GLY A 43 12.78 -1.70 -6.99
C GLY A 43 12.44 -2.32 -5.63
N ILE A 44 11.17 -2.34 -5.22
CA ILE A 44 10.72 -3.16 -4.09
C ILE A 44 10.68 -4.62 -4.55
N LYS A 45 11.44 -5.48 -3.87
CA LYS A 45 11.50 -6.93 -4.13
C LYS A 45 10.67 -7.73 -3.14
N PHE A 46 10.50 -7.23 -1.92
CA PHE A 46 9.76 -7.92 -0.87
C PHE A 46 8.89 -6.98 -0.05
N ILE A 47 7.71 -7.48 0.33
CA ILE A 47 6.84 -6.86 1.32
C ILE A 47 6.40 -7.93 2.32
N SER A 48 6.54 -7.63 3.61
CA SER A 48 6.08 -8.53 4.66
C SER A 48 4.56 -8.61 4.68
N ARG A 49 4.02 -9.70 5.21
CA ARG A 49 2.57 -9.89 5.37
C ARG A 49 1.93 -8.75 6.18
N SER A 50 2.58 -8.32 7.25
CA SER A 50 2.07 -7.24 8.11
C SER A 50 2.10 -5.89 7.41
N CYS A 51 3.12 -5.59 6.60
CA CYS A 51 3.14 -4.38 5.77
C CYS A 51 2.05 -4.40 4.69
N ALA A 52 1.83 -5.53 4.01
CA ALA A 52 0.80 -5.61 2.99
C ALA A 52 -0.61 -5.41 3.58
N ALA A 53 -0.89 -6.03 4.72
CA ALA A 53 -2.16 -5.83 5.43
C ALA A 53 -2.36 -4.39 5.88
N GLU A 54 -1.33 -3.77 6.46
CA GLU A 54 -1.41 -2.38 6.91
C GLU A 54 -1.55 -1.41 5.72
N TYR A 55 -0.84 -1.64 4.63
CA TYR A 55 -0.98 -0.83 3.42
C TYR A 55 -2.43 -0.82 2.91
N ILE A 56 -3.07 -2.00 2.82
CA ILE A 56 -4.46 -2.11 2.37
C ILE A 56 -5.37 -1.30 3.31
N LYS A 57 -5.24 -1.52 4.63
CA LYS A 57 -6.02 -0.79 5.63
C LYS A 57 -5.86 0.73 5.48
N LEU A 58 -4.61 1.21 5.43
CA LEU A 58 -4.32 2.65 5.31
C LEU A 58 -4.82 3.24 3.98
N LYS A 59 -4.76 2.46 2.90
CA LYS A 59 -5.32 2.86 1.60
C LYS A 59 -6.84 3.00 1.67
N GLU A 60 -7.53 2.07 2.32
CA GLU A 60 -8.99 2.10 2.48
C GLU A 60 -9.46 3.23 3.40
N GLU A 61 -8.67 3.55 4.43
CA GLU A 61 -8.93 4.65 5.37
C GLU A 61 -8.53 6.03 4.81
N SER A 62 -7.78 6.08 3.71
CA SER A 62 -7.31 7.33 3.12
C SER A 62 -8.39 8.03 2.30
N ASN A 63 -8.46 9.35 2.43
CA ASN A 63 -9.26 10.20 1.53
C ASN A 63 -8.57 10.48 0.19
N LYS A 64 -7.35 9.94 -0.03
CA LYS A 64 -6.59 10.14 -1.27
C LYS A 64 -7.00 9.12 -2.33
N LYS A 65 -6.98 9.55 -3.59
CA LYS A 65 -7.01 8.64 -4.73
C LYS A 65 -5.60 8.06 -4.94
N ILE A 66 -5.41 6.84 -4.47
CA ILE A 66 -4.10 6.15 -4.50
C ILE A 66 -4.00 5.25 -5.73
N ILE A 67 -2.97 5.50 -6.54
CA ILE A 67 -2.64 4.70 -7.73
C ILE A 67 -1.32 3.96 -7.50
N GLU A 68 -1.35 2.64 -7.53
CA GLU A 68 -0.13 1.83 -7.45
C GLU A 68 0.52 1.62 -8.82
N LYS A 69 1.85 1.76 -8.87
CA LYS A 69 2.65 1.48 -10.07
C LYS A 69 3.85 0.59 -9.76
N ASN A 70 4.27 -0.16 -10.78
CA ASN A 70 5.50 -0.95 -10.79
C ASN A 70 5.64 -1.98 -9.65
N MET A 71 4.54 -2.56 -9.18
CA MET A 71 4.61 -3.70 -8.25
C MET A 71 5.24 -4.91 -8.94
N SER A 72 6.24 -5.52 -8.29
CA SER A 72 6.81 -6.80 -8.71
C SER A 72 5.77 -7.93 -8.60
N LYS A 73 6.06 -9.09 -9.20
CA LYS A 73 5.17 -10.27 -9.12
C LYS A 73 5.03 -10.75 -7.67
N GLU A 74 6.11 -10.72 -6.91
CA GLU A 74 6.21 -11.15 -5.52
C GLU A 74 5.39 -10.23 -4.62
N VAL A 75 5.51 -8.91 -4.81
CA VAL A 75 4.72 -7.90 -4.09
C VAL A 75 3.23 -8.08 -4.38
N LYS A 76 2.85 -8.24 -5.66
CA LYS A 76 1.45 -8.52 -6.04
C LYS A 76 0.93 -9.81 -5.41
N ALA A 77 1.74 -10.87 -5.40
CA ALA A 77 1.36 -12.15 -4.83
C ALA A 77 1.03 -12.02 -3.33
N MET A 78 1.84 -11.28 -2.56
CA MET A 78 1.55 -11.04 -1.14
C MET A 78 0.27 -10.25 -0.94
N PHE A 79 0.03 -9.19 -1.72
CA PHE A 79 -1.24 -8.45 -1.66
C PHE A 79 -2.44 -9.35 -1.98
N ASN A 80 -2.33 -10.22 -2.98
CA ASN A 80 -3.38 -11.18 -3.31
C ASN A 80 -3.66 -12.15 -2.16
N VAL A 81 -2.63 -12.64 -1.47
CA VAL A 81 -2.79 -13.48 -0.28
C VAL A 81 -3.60 -12.75 0.80
N ILE A 82 -3.27 -11.48 1.08
CA ILE A 82 -4.02 -10.69 2.07
C ILE A 82 -5.46 -10.45 1.62
N VAL A 83 -5.68 -10.01 0.39
CA VAL A 83 -7.03 -9.74 -0.14
C VAL A 83 -7.90 -11.01 -0.09
N ASN A 84 -7.35 -12.17 -0.45
CA ASN A 84 -8.08 -13.43 -0.37
C ASN A 84 -8.39 -13.82 1.08
N GLN A 85 -7.46 -13.59 2.02
CA GLN A 85 -7.71 -13.82 3.44
C GLN A 85 -8.83 -12.91 3.97
N LEU A 86 -8.84 -11.63 3.59
CA LEU A 86 -9.90 -10.67 3.98
C LEU A 86 -11.27 -11.06 3.40
N LYS A 87 -11.31 -11.52 2.14
CA LYS A 87 -12.55 -12.01 1.49
C LYS A 87 -13.10 -13.26 2.16
N ASN A 88 -12.23 -14.21 2.51
CA ASN A 88 -12.64 -15.52 3.03
C ASN A 88 -12.98 -15.51 4.53
N SER A 89 -12.61 -14.47 5.27
CA SER A 89 -12.76 -14.43 6.73
C SER A 89 -14.10 -13.89 7.23
N ASN A 90 -15.06 -13.54 6.37
CA ASN A 90 -16.23 -12.71 6.74
C ASN A 90 -15.82 -11.44 7.53
N PHE A 91 -14.55 -11.05 7.45
CA PHE A 91 -14.02 -9.89 8.14
C PHE A 91 -14.53 -8.67 7.38
N ASN A 92 -15.32 -7.84 8.06
CA ASN A 92 -16.05 -6.72 7.48
C ASN A 92 -15.11 -5.69 6.83
N LEU A 93 -14.75 -5.91 5.57
CA LEU A 93 -14.28 -4.89 4.63
C LEU A 93 -15.22 -4.85 3.41
N ARG A 94 -16.53 -4.87 3.67
CA ARG A 94 -17.50 -4.48 2.66
C ARG A 94 -17.44 -2.95 2.51
N LYS A 95 -16.64 -2.47 1.56
CA LYS A 95 -17.11 -1.67 0.42
C LYS A 95 -15.96 -1.27 -0.53
N LYS A 96 -16.10 -1.74 -1.77
CA LYS A 96 -15.47 -1.29 -3.03
C LYS A 96 -13.96 -1.53 -3.21
N LEU A 97 -13.61 -2.75 -3.61
CA LEU A 97 -12.55 -2.95 -4.61
C LEU A 97 -13.23 -3.21 -5.96
N VAL A 98 -13.20 -2.24 -6.86
CA VAL A 98 -13.35 -2.50 -8.31
C VAL A 98 -11.91 -2.71 -8.80
N ILE A 99 -11.63 -3.93 -9.26
CA ILE A 99 -10.38 -4.28 -9.93
C ILE A 99 -10.53 -3.89 -11.40
#